data_AF-A0A7S0EXU1-F1
#
_entry.id   AF-A0A7S0EXU1-F1
#
_cell.length_a   1.000
_cell.length_b   1.000
_cell.length_c   1.000
_cell.angle_alpha   90.00
_cell.angle_beta   90.00
_cell.angle_gamma   90.00
#
_symmetry.space_group_name_H-M   'P 1'
#
loop_
_entity.id
_entity.type
_entity.pdbx_description
1 polymer ?
#
loop_
_entity_poly.entity_id
_entity_poly.type
_entity_poly.pdbx_seq_one_letter_code
_entity_poly.pdbx_strand_id
1 'polypeptide(L)'
;MAPRTLGKFSVDDKVEVLSDEKGFSGAWALATVTGITRGRLLVEFSRFVDEAGVAMQEKVPPHRLRHVPLFPASFNVHLGLRVEGYLHDCWWPGEVVEQHARK
;
A
#
# COMPACT_ATOMS: atom_id res chain seq x y z
N MET A 1 16.40 23.69 -0.13
CA MET A 1 17.04 22.37 -0.37
C MET A 1 16.03 21.54 -1.14
N ALA A 2 16.38 20.96 -2.29
CA ALA A 2 15.42 20.15 -3.05
C ALA A 2 15.08 18.87 -2.27
N PRO A 3 13.83 18.39 -2.28
CA PRO A 3 13.47 17.14 -1.63
C PRO A 3 14.29 16.00 -2.24
N ARG A 4 14.74 15.06 -1.40
CA ARG A 4 15.43 13.86 -1.86
C ARG A 4 14.37 12.97 -2.52
N THR A 5 14.50 12.73 -3.83
CA THR A 5 13.54 11.95 -4.61
C THR A 5 14.18 10.76 -5.30
N LEU A 6 13.37 9.72 -5.56
CA LEU A 6 13.73 8.57 -6.38
C LEU A 6 12.54 8.23 -7.28
N GLY A 7 12.67 8.56 -8.57
CA GLY A 7 11.53 8.48 -9.49
C GLY A 7 10.45 9.49 -9.10
N LYS A 8 9.22 9.01 -8.86
CA LYS A 8 8.06 9.83 -8.49
C LYS A 8 7.80 9.94 -6.98
N PHE A 9 8.75 9.47 -6.17
CA PHE A 9 8.61 9.38 -4.72
C PHE A 9 9.67 10.23 -4.02
N SER A 10 9.28 10.81 -2.89
CA SER A 10 10.06 11.69 -2.02
C SER A 10 10.03 11.15 -0.59
N VAL A 11 10.99 11.56 0.22
CA VAL A 11 10.87 11.39 1.68
C VAL A 11 9.58 12.07 2.17
N ASP A 12 8.94 11.46 3.17
CA ASP A 12 7.65 11.83 3.77
C ASP A 12 6.40 11.49 2.94
N ASP A 13 6.56 10.99 1.70
CA ASP A 13 5.41 10.54 0.91
C ASP A 13 4.68 9.38 1.58
N LYS A 14 3.35 9.47 1.62
CA LYS A 14 2.47 8.36 1.98
C LYS A 14 2.29 7.46 0.77
N VAL A 15 2.61 6.19 0.96
CA VAL A 15 2.69 5.19 -0.11
C VAL A 15 2.05 3.89 0.33
N GLU A 16 1.75 3.04 -0.63
CA GLU A 16 1.39 1.66 -0.39
C GLU A 16 2.43 0.76 -1.04
N VAL A 17 2.83 -0.29 -0.33
CA VAL A 17 3.87 -1.25 -0.71
C VAL A 17 3.19 -2.55 -1.12
N LEU A 18 3.45 -2.99 -2.35
CA LEU A 18 3.05 -4.31 -2.83
C LEU A 18 3.88 -5.37 -2.11
N SER A 19 3.24 -6.30 -1.41
CA SER A 19 3.93 -7.42 -0.78
C SER A 19 4.19 -8.56 -1.77
N ASP A 20 5.41 -9.11 -1.73
CA ASP A 20 5.82 -10.36 -2.37
C ASP A 20 5.99 -11.50 -1.35
N GLU A 21 5.66 -11.25 -0.09
CA GLU A 21 5.79 -12.22 0.99
C GLU A 21 4.73 -13.31 0.90
N LYS A 22 5.12 -14.56 1.16
CA LYS A 22 4.18 -15.68 1.18
C LYS A 22 3.12 -15.44 2.25
N GLY A 23 1.85 -15.50 1.85
CA GLY A 23 0.72 -15.20 2.73
C GLY A 23 0.22 -13.76 2.62
N PHE A 24 1.03 -12.84 2.07
CA PHE A 24 0.66 -11.44 1.78
C PHE A 24 0.81 -11.06 0.29
N SER A 25 1.22 -12.01 -0.54
CA SER A 25 1.50 -11.79 -1.95
C SER A 25 0.30 -11.14 -2.67
N GLY A 26 0.55 -9.99 -3.30
CA GLY A 26 -0.46 -9.23 -4.02
C GLY A 26 -1.22 -8.20 -3.18
N ALA A 27 -1.00 -8.17 -1.85
CA ALA A 27 -1.60 -7.17 -0.98
C ALA A 27 -0.80 -5.85 -0.99
N TRP A 28 -1.49 -4.73 -0.78
CA TRP A 28 -0.87 -3.41 -0.62
C TRP A 28 -0.95 -2.95 0.83
N ALA A 29 0.20 -2.74 1.45
CA ALA A 29 0.32 -2.29 2.84
C ALA A 29 0.68 -0.79 2.91
N LEU A 30 0.00 -0.04 3.77
CA LEU A 30 0.24 1.40 3.94
C LEU A 30 1.59 1.67 4.63
N ALA A 31 2.37 2.60 4.08
CA ALA A 31 3.69 2.97 4.58
C ALA A 31 4.00 4.46 4.35
N THR A 32 5.11 4.92 4.95
CA THR A 32 5.69 6.25 4.70
C THR A 32 7.12 6.08 4.22
N VAL A 33 7.54 6.85 3.21
CA VAL A 33 8.95 6.89 2.80
C VAL A 33 9.75 7.66 3.84
N THR A 34 10.72 7.01 4.49
CA THR A 34 11.58 7.64 5.50
C THR A 34 12.99 7.93 4.97
N GLY A 35 13.34 7.38 3.81
CA GLY A 35 14.65 7.62 3.23
C GLY A 35 14.85 7.02 1.84
N ILE A 36 15.97 7.39 1.21
CA ILE A 36 16.36 6.88 -0.11
C ILE A 36 17.82 6.45 -0.06
N THR A 37 18.10 5.20 -0.39
CA THR A 37 19.46 4.63 -0.34
C THR A 37 19.67 3.64 -1.47
N ARG A 38 20.79 3.78 -2.21
CA ARG A 38 21.23 2.84 -3.26
C ARG A 38 20.12 2.45 -4.26
N GLY A 39 19.34 3.43 -4.74
CA GLY A 39 18.26 3.18 -5.70
C GLY A 39 17.05 2.42 -5.13
N ARG A 40 16.90 2.41 -3.80
CA ARG A 40 15.75 1.87 -3.06
C ARG A 40 15.16 2.95 -2.15
N LEU A 41 13.89 2.80 -1.83
CA LEU A 41 13.19 3.60 -0.83
C LEU A 41 13.18 2.83 0.49
N LEU A 42 13.59 3.48 1.58
CA LEU A 42 13.33 2.98 2.92
C LEU A 42 11.92 3.42 3.29
N VAL A 43 11.08 2.46 3.67
CA VAL A 43 9.71 2.71 4.08
C VAL A 43 9.47 2.19 5.49
N GLU A 44 8.57 2.84 6.19
CA GLU A 44 8.07 2.42 7.49
C GLU A 44 6.57 2.12 7.39
N PHE A 45 6.17 0.91 7.77
CA PHE A 45 4.80 0.45 7.67
C PHE A 45 3.91 1.08 8.76
N SER A 46 2.68 1.45 8.40
CA SER A 46 1.77 2.15 9.32
C SER A 46 1.05 1.24 10.31
N ARG A 47 0.96 -0.06 10.02
CA ARG A 47 0.17 -1.05 10.80
C ARG A 47 0.93 -2.30 11.19
N PHE A 48 2.17 -2.46 10.72
CA PHE A 48 2.99 -3.63 10.97
C PHE A 48 4.12 -3.27 11.93
N VAL A 49 4.20 -3.99 13.06
CA VAL A 49 5.21 -3.80 14.10
C VAL A 49 5.91 -5.12 14.40
N ASP A 50 7.14 -5.05 14.89
CA ASP A 50 7.87 -6.20 15.41
C ASP A 50 7.39 -6.62 16.82
N GLU A 51 8.04 -7.63 17.40
CA GLU A 51 7.72 -8.13 18.75
C GLU A 51 7.90 -7.08 19.86
N ALA A 52 8.72 -6.05 19.61
CA ALA A 52 8.94 -4.94 20.53
C ALA A 52 7.96 -3.77 20.32
N GLY A 53 7.04 -3.89 19.36
CA GLY A 53 6.09 -2.84 19.00
C GLY A 53 6.69 -1.72 18.15
N VAL A 54 7.87 -1.93 17.57
CA VAL A 54 8.52 -0.97 16.67
C VAL A 54 8.01 -1.16 15.25
N ALA A 55 7.68 -0.06 14.56
CA ALA A 55 7.20 -0.11 13.19
C ALA A 55 8.19 -0.83 12.27
N MET A 56 7.71 -1.79 11.50
CA MET A 56 8.53 -2.55 10.56
C MET A 56 9.02 -1.64 9.42
N GLN A 57 10.25 -1.86 8.97
CA GLN A 57 10.86 -1.11 7.88
C GLN A 57 11.37 -2.03 6.76
N GLU A 58 11.24 -1.60 5.51
CA GLU A 58 11.71 -2.35 4.34
C GLU A 58 12.44 -1.44 3.34
N LYS A 59 13.42 -2.00 2.61
CA LYS A 59 14.05 -1.35 1.45
C LYS A 59 13.36 -1.82 0.16
N VAL A 60 12.50 -0.98 -0.38
CA VAL A 60 11.59 -1.34 -1.46
C VAL A 60 12.06 -0.71 -2.79
N PRO A 61 12.02 -1.45 -3.91
CA PRO A 61 12.23 -0.86 -5.23
C PRO A 61 11.03 0.02 -5.65
N PRO A 62 11.23 1.09 -6.45
CA PRO A 62 10.14 1.97 -6.85
C PRO A 62 8.93 1.29 -7.52
N HIS A 63 9.11 0.13 -8.18
CA HIS A 63 8.02 -0.58 -8.86
C HIS A 63 7.08 -1.34 -7.91
N ARG A 64 7.50 -1.60 -6.66
CA ARG A 64 6.65 -2.18 -5.60
C ARG A 64 5.90 -1.10 -4.81
N LEU A 65 5.98 0.17 -5.22
CA LEU A 65 5.35 1.29 -4.55
C LEU A 65 4.29 1.95 -5.44
N ARG A 66 3.21 2.40 -4.82
CA ARG A 66 2.29 3.38 -5.38
C ARG A 66 2.03 4.48 -4.35
N HIS A 67 1.69 5.68 -4.82
CA HIS A 67 1.10 6.69 -3.94
C HIS A 67 -0.25 6.18 -3.44
N VAL A 68 -0.67 6.60 -2.25
CA VAL A 68 -2.01 6.26 -1.75
C VAL A 68 -3.05 6.69 -2.80
N PRO A 69 -3.92 5.77 -3.26
CA PRO A 69 -4.87 6.08 -4.31
C PRO A 69 -5.85 7.17 -3.86
N LEU A 70 -6.20 8.07 -4.78
CA LEU A 70 -7.30 8.99 -4.58
C LEU A 70 -8.60 8.21 -4.74
N PHE A 71 -9.39 8.13 -3.67
CA PHE A 71 -10.69 7.45 -3.72
C PHE A 71 -11.71 8.31 -4.47
N PRO A 72 -12.48 7.72 -5.41
CA PRO A 72 -13.54 8.45 -6.08
C PRO A 72 -14.65 8.80 -5.08
N ALA A 73 -15.29 9.95 -5.28
CA ALA A 73 -16.40 10.40 -4.42
C ALA A 73 -17.64 9.47 -4.50
N SER A 74 -17.76 8.72 -5.61
CA SER A 74 -18.79 7.71 -5.81
C SER A 74 -18.18 6.44 -6.41
N PHE A 75 -18.75 5.29 -6.06
CA PHE A 75 -18.25 3.99 -6.48
C PHE A 75 -19.41 3.11 -6.94
N ASN A 76 -19.51 2.89 -8.26
CA ASN A 76 -20.57 2.09 -8.86
C ASN A 76 -20.19 0.61 -8.86
N VAL A 77 -20.60 -0.09 -7.81
CA VAL A 77 -20.33 -1.52 -7.62
C VAL A 77 -21.24 -2.34 -8.54
N HIS A 78 -20.65 -3.22 -9.35
CA HIS A 78 -21.36 -4.18 -10.20
C HIS A 78 -20.66 -5.55 -10.11
N LEU A 79 -21.39 -6.62 -10.45
CA LEU A 79 -20.80 -7.97 -10.50
C LEU A 79 -19.66 -8.02 -11.53
N GLY A 80 -18.60 -8.75 -11.21
CA GLY A 80 -17.37 -8.83 -12.02
C GLY A 80 -16.44 -7.62 -11.88
N LEU A 81 -16.81 -6.60 -11.11
CA LEU A 81 -15.91 -5.47 -10.85
C LEU A 81 -14.72 -5.94 -10.01
N ARG A 82 -13.51 -5.72 -10.54
CA ARG A 82 -12.28 -5.90 -9.77
C ARG A 82 -12.15 -4.76 -8.76
N VAL A 83 -11.92 -5.14 -7.51
CA VAL A 83 -11.84 -4.23 -6.37
C VAL A 83 -10.62 -4.54 -5.53
N GLU A 84 -10.33 -3.66 -4.58
CA GLU A 84 -9.41 -3.96 -3.50
C GLU A 84 -10.19 -3.88 -2.18
N GLY A 85 -10.20 -4.98 -1.43
CA GLY A 85 -10.84 -5.05 -0.10
C GLY A 85 -9.83 -4.79 1.00
N TYR A 86 -10.18 -3.96 1.98
CA TYR A 86 -9.32 -3.74 3.15
C TYR A 86 -9.53 -4.85 4.19
N LEU A 87 -8.50 -5.66 4.42
CA LEU A 87 -8.52 -6.78 5.36
C LEU A 87 -7.10 -7.01 5.90
N HIS A 88 -6.96 -7.37 7.17
CA HIS A 88 -5.64 -7.62 7.81
C HIS A 88 -4.63 -6.49 7.55
N ASP A 89 -5.10 -5.25 7.64
CA ASP A 89 -4.32 -4.03 7.46
C ASP A 89 -3.66 -3.81 6.08
N CYS A 90 -4.16 -4.52 5.08
CA CYS A 90 -3.77 -4.36 3.68
C CYS A 90 -5.00 -4.21 2.76
N TRP A 91 -4.75 -3.69 1.57
CA TRP A 91 -5.67 -3.76 0.45
C TRP A 91 -5.39 -5.01 -0.39
N TRP A 92 -6.38 -5.87 -0.55
CA TRP A 92 -6.27 -7.14 -1.25
C TRP A 92 -7.06 -7.12 -2.55
N PRO A 93 -6.48 -7.58 -3.67
CA PRO A 93 -7.22 -7.69 -4.92
C PRO A 93 -8.36 -8.70 -4.77
N GLY A 94 -9.53 -8.34 -5.29
CA GLY A 94 -10.72 -9.18 -5.29
C GLY A 94 -11.64 -8.85 -6.46
N GLU A 95 -12.76 -9.57 -6.50
CA GLU A 95 -13.81 -9.38 -7.50
C GLU A 95 -15.18 -9.46 -6.81
N VAL A 96 -16.11 -8.60 -7.22
CA VAL A 96 -17.46 -8.59 -6.70
C VAL A 96 -18.27 -9.72 -7.35
N VAL A 97 -18.63 -10.72 -6.56
CA VAL A 97 -19.39 -11.91 -7.02
C VAL A 97 -20.86 -11.91 -6.60
N GLU A 98 -21.22 -11.12 -5.60
CA GLU A 98 -22.59 -10.96 -5.11
C GLU A 98 -22.79 -9.56 -4.54
N GLN A 99 -24.02 -9.05 -4.56
CA GLN A 99 -24.40 -7.79 -3.92
C GLN A 99 -25.66 -7.97 -3.09
N HIS A 100 -25.59 -7.53 -1.83
CA HIS A 100 -26.75 -7.46 -0.96
C HIS A 100 -27.16 -6.01 -0.78
N ALA A 101 -28.42 -5.68 -1.04
CA ALA A 101 -28.97 -4.39 -0.66
C ALA A 101 -28.93 -4.27 0.87
N ARG A 102 -28.45 -3.14 1.40
CA ARG A 102 -28.70 -2.81 2.81
C ARG A 102 -30.22 -2.66 2.98
N LYS A 103 -30.80 -3.42 3.90
CA LYS A 103 -32.16 -3.19 4.39
C LYS A 103 -32.23 -1.91 5.20
#